data_AF-A0A2V9IIV7-F1
#
_entry.id   AF-A0A2V9IIV7-F1
#
_cell.length_a   1.000
_cell.length_b   1.000
_cell.length_c   1.000
_cell.angle_alpha   90.00
_cell.angle_beta   90.00
_cell.angle_gamma   90.00
#
_symmetry.space_group_name_H-M   'P 1'
#
loop_
_entity.id
_entity.type
_entity.pdbx_description
1 polymer ?
#
loop_
_entity_poly.entity_id
_entity_poly.type
_entity_poly.pdbx_seq_one_letter_code
_entity_poly.pdbx_strand_id
1 'polypeptide(L)' 'MSEVLLGVISDTHGLVRPEAVTVLQGSDLIIHAGDIGNHGVIDQLRGVAPTFVVRGNNDN' A
#
# COMPACT_ATOMS: atom_id res chain seq x y z
N MET A 1 11.33 21.13 9.96
CA MET A 1 10.85 20.23 8.89
C MET A 1 9.48 19.73 9.33
N SER A 2 8.52 19.63 8.42
CA SER A 2 7.29 18.87 8.72
C SER A 2 7.67 17.39 8.85
N GLU A 3 7.12 16.73 9.87
CA GLU A 3 7.20 15.26 9.95
C GLU A 3 6.34 14.65 8.84
N VAL A 4 6.73 13.45 8.40
CA VAL A 4 6.03 12.69 7.34
C VAL A 4 5.62 11.35 7.93
N LEU A 5 4.32 11.07 7.94
CA LEU A 5 3.78 9.78 8.35
C LEU A 5 3.74 8.83 7.16
N LEU A 6 4.63 7.84 7.17
CA LEU A 6 4.74 6.82 6.12
C LEU A 6 3.97 5.56 6.49
N GLY A 7 2.94 5.24 5.70
CA GLY A 7 2.28 3.93 5.75
C GLY A 7 3.09 2.87 5.01
N VAL A 8 3.23 1.68 5.60
CA VAL A 8 3.96 0.56 4.98
C VAL A 8 3.10 -0.70 5.04
N ILE A 9 3.00 -1.39 3.90
CA ILE A 9 2.29 -2.65 3.74
C ILE A 9 3.05 -3.56 2.76
N SER A 10 2.84 -4.87 2.81
CA SER A 10 3.46 -5.85 1.92
C SER A 10 2.53 -7.06 1.78
N ASP A 11 2.83 -7.96 0.84
CA ASP A 11 2.27 -9.30 0.78
C ASP A 11 0.74 -9.31 0.80
N THR A 12 0.14 -8.39 0.04
CA THR A 12 -1.31 -8.32 -0.08
C THR A 12 -1.84 -9.47 -0.93
N HIS A 13 -1.03 -10.03 -1.85
CA HIS A 13 -1.40 -11.17 -2.69
C HIS A 13 -2.78 -10.99 -3.34
N GLY A 14 -3.09 -9.76 -3.76
CA GLY A 14 -4.33 -9.36 -4.40
C GLY A 14 -5.49 -8.99 -3.47
N LEU A 15 -5.30 -9.04 -2.15
CA LEU A 15 -6.30 -8.74 -1.13
C LEU A 15 -5.77 -7.70 -0.13
N VAL A 16 -6.42 -6.54 -0.08
CA VAL A 16 -6.27 -5.61 1.05
C VAL A 16 -7.47 -5.76 1.95
N ARG A 17 -7.24 -6.06 3.23
CA ARG A 17 -8.31 -6.15 4.22
C ARG A 17 -8.74 -4.73 4.64
N PRO A 18 -10.04 -4.46 4.88
CA PRO A 18 -10.52 -3.15 5.31
C PRO A 18 -9.82 -2.61 6.56
N GLU A 19 -9.40 -3.48 7.48
CA GLU A 19 -8.66 -3.13 8.69
C GLU A 19 -7.28 -2.54 8.36
N ALA A 20 -6.60 -3.09 7.34
CA ALA A 20 -5.32 -2.55 6.87
C ALA A 20 -5.51 -1.17 6.24
N VAL A 21 -6.56 -0.98 5.43
CA VAL A 21 -6.93 0.33 4.88
C VAL A 21 -7.19 1.34 6.01
N THR A 22 -7.88 0.92 7.07
CA THR A 22 -8.23 1.77 8.21
C THR A 22 -7.00 2.24 8.97
N VAL A 23 -6.01 1.37 9.19
CA VAL A 23 -4.74 1.73 9.86
C VAL A 23 -3.88 2.65 9.01
N LEU A 24 -3.97 2.54 7.68
CA LEU A 24 -3.23 3.39 6.76
C LEU A 24 -3.81 4.80 6.59
N GLN A 25 -5.02 5.06 7.09
CA GLN A 25 -5.63 6.40 7.05
C GLN A 25 -4.77 7.44 7.76
N GLY A 26 -4.64 8.61 7.15
CA GLY A 26 -3.82 9.72 7.67
C GLY A 26 -2.33 9.64 7.29
N SER A 27 -1.89 8.59 6.59
CA SER A 27 -0.55 8.54 6.01
C SER A 27 -0.38 9.63 4.96
N ASP A 28 0.77 10.31 4.95
CA ASP A 28 1.13 11.27 3.89
C ASP A 28 1.50 10.56 2.58
N LEU A 29 2.02 9.34 2.69
CA LEU A 29 2.31 8.44 1.58
C LEU A 29 2.30 6.98 2.04
N ILE A 30 2.14 6.06 1.09
CA ILE A 30 2.17 4.62 1.33
C ILE A 30 3.26 3.96 0.46
N ILE A 31 4.00 3.04 1.05
CA ILE A 31 4.89 2.11 0.33
C ILE A 31 4.32 0.69 0.44
N HIS A 32 4.12 0.04 -0.71
CA HIS A 32 3.90 -1.40 -0.79
C HIS A 32 5.23 -2.12 -1.08
N ALA A 33 5.67 -3.01 -0.19
CA ALA A 33 7.00 -3.62 -0.24
C ALA A 33 7.14 -4.85 -1.16
N GLY A 34 6.08 -5.17 -1.91
CA GLY A 34 6.07 -6.22 -2.94
C GLY A 34 5.07 -7.32 -2.65
N ASP A 35 4.92 -8.26 -3.59
CA ASP A 35 3.93 -9.35 -3.54
C ASP A 35 2.50 -8.79 -3.47
N ILE A 36 2.23 -7.89 -4.41
CA ILE A 36 0.99 -7.12 -4.58
C ILE A 36 -0.14 -8.01 -5.12
N GLY A 37 0.16 -8.90 -6.06
CA GLY A 37 -0.77 -9.85 -6.67
C GLY A 37 -1.70 -9.27 -7.76
N ASN A 38 -2.24 -8.05 -7.61
CA ASN A 38 -3.00 -7.39 -8.69
C ASN A 38 -3.02 -5.84 -8.61
N HIS A 39 -3.32 -5.18 -9.73
CA HIS A 39 -3.41 -3.71 -9.78
C HIS A 39 -4.51 -3.11 -8.89
N GLY A 40 -5.58 -3.86 -8.61
CA GLY A 40 -6.68 -3.38 -7.76
C GLY A 40 -6.24 -3.06 -6.33
N VAL A 41 -5.21 -3.74 -5.82
CA VAL A 41 -4.55 -3.39 -4.55
C VAL A 41 -3.96 -1.98 -4.61
N ILE A 42 -3.24 -1.66 -5.69
CA ILE A 42 -2.58 -0.36 -5.86
C ILE A 42 -3.65 0.74 -5.92
N ASP A 43 -4.73 0.51 -6.66
CA ASP A 43 -5.83 1.48 -6.79
C ASP A 43 -6.53 1.72 -5.44
N GLN A 44 -6.73 0.67 -4.63
CA GLN A 44 -7.29 0.81 -3.28
C GLN A 44 -6.38 1.63 -2.36
N LEU A 45 -5.07 1.36 -2.35
CA LEU A 45 -4.11 2.10 -1.53
C LEU A 45 -3.96 3.56 -1.97
N ARG A 46 -4.00 3.82 -3.29
CA ARG A 46 -4.02 5.19 -3.86
C ARG A 46 -5.26 5.98 -3.45
N GLY A 47 -6.36 5.30 -3.16
CA GLY A 47 -7.55 5.93 -2.57
C GLY A 47 -7.33 6.46 -1.15
N VAL A 48 -6.29 5.98 -0.44
CA VAL A 48 -5.92 6.42 0.91
C VAL A 48 -4.88 7.55 0.85
N ALA A 49 -3.77 7.33 0.16
CA ALA A 49 -2.65 8.27 0.05
C ALA A 49 -1.79 7.97 -1.20
N PRO A 50 -0.93 8.90 -1.66
CA PRO A 50 0.03 8.63 -2.71
C PRO A 50 0.80 7.33 -2.45
N THR A 51 0.68 6.36 -3.36
CA THR A 51 1.21 5.01 -3.16
C THR A 51 2.33 4.71 -4.15
N PHE A 52 3.46 4.26 -3.63
CA PHE A 52 4.61 3.76 -4.37
C PHE A 52 4.76 2.27 -4.09
N VAL A 53 5.10 1.50 -5.12
CA VAL A 53 5.21 0.05 -4.99
C VAL A 53 6.52 -0.42 -5.60
N VAL A 54 7.07 -1.48 -5.02
CA VAL A 54 8.16 -2.25 -5.61
C VAL A 54 7.64 -3.61 -6.04
N ARG A 55 8.21 -4.19 -7.11
CA ARG A 55 7.82 -5.50 -7.62
C ARG A 55 8.38 -6.60 -6.69
N GLY A 56 7.51 -7.43 -6.15
CA GLY A 56 7.89 -8.67 -5.45
C GLY A 56 8.16 -9.83 -6.39
N ASN A 57 8.57 -10.97 -5.86
CA ASN A 57 8.83 -12.17 -6.67
C ASN A 57 7.54 -12.80 -7.22
N ASN A 58 6.39 -12.57 -6.56
CA ASN A 58 5.09 -13.10 -6.99
C ASN A 58 4.30 -12.11 -7.88
N ASP A 59 4.85 -10.93 -8.15
CA ASP A 59 4.27 -9.96 -9.07
C ASP A 59 4.78 -10.22 -10.49
N ASN A 60 3.89 -10.48 -11.43
CA ASN A 60 4.25 -10.72 -12.83
C ASN A 60 4.27 -9.43 -13.65
#